data_AF-A0A959L2Y5-F1
#
_entry.id   AF-A0A959L2Y5-F1
#
_cell.length_a   1.000
_cell.length_b   1.000
_cell.length_c   1.000
_cell.angle_alpha   90.00
_cell.angle_beta   90.00
_cell.angle_gamma   90.00
#
_symmetry.space_group_name_H-M   'P 1'
#
loop_
_entity.id
_entity.type
_entity.pdbx_description
1 polymer ?
#
loop_
_entity_poly.entity_id
_entity_poly.type
_entity_poly.pdbx_seq_one_letter_code
_entity_poly.pdbx_strand_id
1 'polypeptide(L)'
;MNIKIIYPLLVIVTVFWFGCQKDEVVFEDPKPSRDYPRKVPLLWNQLYLKIERFTPGYKPPVSARNMAYINLSAYEAVVPGSAFKYKSMASKMEGFVPVEIDDHLSYNWEVCAQAAYEKAFELFFPTAPAEQQFQMLEIGHQLRTELELGVNPSEFERSYEYGQRVAEAIYQWSMTDTWGHEGYLRNIDGYYFPPEGTGNWKPTYPDFAPALLPHWGKVRTFSASNEETVADPPAFDTNEGSQLNREARITYDWVNKIKAGQDEESY
;
A
#
# COMPACT_ATOMS: atom_id res chain seq x y z
N MET A 1 -19.76 -29.97 -73.56
CA MET A 1 -18.86 -29.13 -74.37
C MET A 1 -19.30 -27.68 -74.23
N ASN A 2 -18.57 -26.95 -73.38
CA ASN A 2 -18.24 -25.52 -73.36
C ASN A 2 -19.10 -24.44 -74.07
N ILE A 3 -19.11 -23.25 -73.41
CA ILE A 3 -19.19 -21.84 -73.90
C ILE A 3 -20.56 -21.14 -73.68
N LYS A 4 -20.70 -19.88 -73.21
CA LYS A 4 -19.86 -18.82 -72.59
C LYS A 4 -20.81 -17.64 -72.18
N ILE A 5 -20.50 -16.96 -71.06
CA ILE A 5 -20.47 -15.47 -70.82
C ILE A 5 -21.83 -14.71 -70.91
N ILE A 6 -22.25 -13.87 -69.95
CA ILE A 6 -21.93 -12.42 -69.78
C ILE A 6 -22.42 -11.90 -68.39
N TYR A 7 -21.54 -11.15 -67.69
CA TYR A 7 -21.65 -10.34 -66.44
C TYR A 7 -22.53 -9.07 -66.59
N PRO A 8 -22.63 -8.06 -65.68
CA PRO A 8 -22.15 -7.86 -64.28
C PRO A 8 -23.23 -7.21 -63.35
N LEU A 9 -22.95 -6.96 -62.05
CA LEU A 9 -22.92 -5.60 -61.44
C LEU A 9 -22.75 -5.63 -59.91
N LEU A 10 -21.72 -4.89 -59.46
CA LEU A 10 -21.70 -4.06 -58.26
C LEU A 10 -21.86 -4.72 -56.87
N VAL A 11 -20.75 -5.12 -56.28
CA VAL A 11 -20.59 -5.12 -54.81
C VAL A 11 -19.55 -4.07 -54.45
N ILE A 12 -20.05 -2.99 -53.86
CA ILE A 12 -19.26 -1.90 -53.29
C ILE A 12 -18.42 -2.45 -52.13
N VAL A 13 -17.11 -2.29 -52.25
CA VAL A 13 -16.16 -2.49 -51.17
C VAL A 13 -16.20 -1.26 -50.27
N THR A 14 -16.97 -1.31 -49.19
CA THR A 14 -16.79 -0.42 -48.03
C THR A 14 -15.88 -1.12 -47.02
N VAL A 15 -14.57 -0.93 -47.19
CA VAL A 15 -13.61 -1.15 -46.10
C VAL A 15 -13.84 -0.02 -45.09
N PHE A 16 -14.68 -0.27 -44.10
CA PHE A 16 -14.69 0.57 -42.91
C PHE A 16 -13.41 0.28 -42.13
N TRP A 17 -12.59 1.32 -42.03
CA TRP A 17 -11.49 1.44 -41.08
C TRP A 17 -11.96 1.04 -39.67
N PHE A 18 -11.55 -0.12 -39.19
CA PHE A 18 -11.35 -0.32 -37.75
C PHE A 18 -9.98 0.25 -37.41
N GLY A 19 -9.94 1.57 -37.22
CA GLY A 19 -8.86 2.19 -36.47
C GLY A 19 -8.98 1.76 -35.01
N CYS A 20 -7.88 1.26 -34.44
CA CYS A 20 -7.74 1.09 -32.99
C CYS A 20 -8.13 2.39 -32.29
N GLN A 21 -9.27 2.41 -31.62
CA GLN A 21 -9.46 3.33 -30.51
C GLN A 21 -8.51 2.88 -29.41
N LYS A 22 -7.67 3.80 -28.93
CA LYS A 22 -7.03 3.64 -27.63
C LYS A 22 -8.18 3.54 -26.64
N ASP A 23 -8.35 2.36 -26.04
CA ASP A 23 -9.20 2.23 -24.88
C ASP A 23 -8.55 3.07 -23.77
N GLU A 24 -9.03 4.31 -23.61
CA GLU A 24 -8.85 5.01 -22.34
C GLU A 24 -9.52 4.13 -21.30
N VAL A 25 -8.73 3.59 -20.37
CA VAL A 25 -9.26 3.01 -19.15
C VAL A 25 -9.86 4.15 -18.35
N VAL A 26 -11.11 4.48 -18.66
CA VAL A 26 -11.93 5.33 -17.81
C VAL A 26 -12.17 4.49 -16.56
N PHE A 27 -11.45 4.81 -15.49
CA PHE A 27 -11.86 4.39 -14.15
C PHE A 27 -13.20 5.06 -13.88
N GLU A 28 -14.29 4.40 -14.24
CA GLU A 28 -15.60 4.76 -13.69
C GLU A 28 -15.48 4.59 -12.19
N ASP A 29 -15.42 5.72 -11.47
CA ASP A 29 -15.61 5.74 -10.03
C ASP A 29 -16.90 4.95 -9.75
N PRO A 30 -16.85 3.81 -9.04
CA PRO A 30 -18.04 3.03 -8.80
C PRO A 30 -19.04 3.94 -8.09
N LYS A 31 -20.21 4.12 -8.73
CA LYS A 31 -21.33 4.85 -8.13
C LYS A 31 -21.50 4.35 -6.70
N PRO A 32 -21.37 5.21 -5.67
CA PRO A 32 -21.43 4.75 -4.30
C PRO A 32 -22.78 4.10 -4.03
N SER A 33 -22.78 2.78 -3.88
CA SER A 33 -23.94 2.05 -3.39
C SER A 33 -23.86 1.93 -1.87
N ARG A 34 -24.83 2.55 -1.18
CA ARG A 34 -25.11 2.59 0.27
C ARG A 34 -24.17 3.45 1.10
N ASP A 35 -24.77 4.34 1.90
CA ASP A 35 -24.21 5.35 2.82
C ASP A 35 -23.21 4.81 3.86
N TYR A 36 -22.08 4.28 3.41
CA TYR A 36 -20.91 4.16 4.27
C TYR A 36 -20.09 5.44 4.14
N PRO A 37 -19.94 6.23 5.19
CA PRO A 37 -19.11 7.41 5.15
C PRO A 37 -17.65 6.99 4.91
N ARG A 38 -17.16 7.27 3.71
CA ARG A 38 -15.78 7.00 3.28
C ARG A 38 -14.81 8.11 3.70
N LYS A 39 -15.34 9.17 4.30
CA LYS A 39 -14.61 10.41 4.59
C LYS A 39 -13.43 10.18 5.53
N VAL A 40 -13.67 9.54 6.67
CA VAL A 40 -12.63 9.23 7.67
C VAL A 40 -11.45 8.47 7.06
N PRO A 41 -11.63 7.26 6.47
CA PRO A 41 -10.49 6.53 5.91
C PRO A 41 -9.82 7.26 4.74
N LEU A 42 -10.57 8.01 3.93
CA LEU A 42 -10.00 8.78 2.82
C LEU A 42 -9.08 9.89 3.32
N LEU A 43 -9.53 10.71 4.29
CA LEU A 43 -8.76 11.84 4.79
C LEU A 43 -7.49 11.39 5.51
N TRP A 44 -7.57 10.36 6.34
CA TRP A 44 -6.39 9.80 7.02
C TRP A 44 -5.38 9.21 6.03
N ASN A 45 -5.83 8.45 5.02
CA ASN A 45 -4.91 7.88 4.03
C ASN A 45 -4.34 8.96 3.08
N GLN A 46 -5.07 10.05 2.81
CA GLN A 46 -4.51 11.21 2.11
C GLN A 46 -3.44 11.91 2.95
N LEU A 47 -3.67 12.02 4.27
CA LEU A 47 -2.70 12.58 5.20
C LEU A 47 -1.46 11.68 5.32
N TYR A 48 -1.62 10.36 5.33
CA TYR A 48 -0.54 9.38 5.36
C TYR A 48 0.54 9.69 4.30
N LEU A 49 0.13 9.96 3.06
CA LEU A 49 1.04 10.26 1.95
C LEU A 49 1.92 11.48 2.19
N LYS A 50 1.43 12.45 2.98
CA LYS A 50 2.20 13.63 3.37
C LYS A 50 3.13 13.30 4.53
N ILE A 51 2.60 12.66 5.57
CA ILE A 51 3.37 12.38 6.79
C ILE A 51 4.53 11.44 6.50
N GLU A 52 4.27 10.34 5.81
CA GLU A 52 5.28 9.34 5.43
C GLU A 52 6.43 10.00 4.67
N ARG A 53 6.12 10.78 3.65
CA ARG A 53 7.11 11.46 2.80
C ARG A 53 8.10 12.33 3.58
N PHE A 54 7.63 13.00 4.63
CA PHE A 54 8.42 13.96 5.40
C PHE A 54 8.98 13.38 6.70
N THR A 55 8.64 12.15 7.07
CA THR A 55 9.14 11.55 8.31
C THR A 55 10.44 10.79 8.07
N PRO A 56 11.57 11.22 8.66
CA PRO A 56 12.84 10.51 8.50
C PRO A 56 12.75 9.07 8.98
N GLY A 57 13.36 8.14 8.23
CA GLY A 57 13.39 6.72 8.57
C GLY A 57 12.33 5.86 7.88
N TYR A 58 11.30 6.48 7.30
CA TYR A 58 10.15 5.80 6.68
C TYR A 58 10.51 5.49 5.22
N LYS A 59 11.37 4.49 5.06
CA LYS A 59 11.79 3.97 3.75
C LYS A 59 10.75 2.99 3.21
N PRO A 60 10.70 2.70 1.90
CA PRO A 60 9.56 1.99 1.30
C PRO A 60 9.08 0.73 2.04
N PRO A 61 9.95 -0.17 2.54
CA PRO A 61 9.49 -1.34 3.28
C PRO A 61 8.91 -1.01 4.67
N VAL A 62 9.48 -0.02 5.36
CA VAL A 62 8.99 0.48 6.66
C VAL A 62 7.64 1.19 6.48
N SER A 63 7.52 2.00 5.43
CA SER A 63 6.28 2.68 5.06
C SER A 63 5.17 1.68 4.75
N ALA A 64 5.45 0.65 3.93
CA ALA A 64 4.48 -0.41 3.66
C ALA A 64 4.00 -1.10 4.95
N ARG A 65 4.92 -1.41 5.87
CA ARG A 65 4.61 -1.98 7.18
C ARG A 65 3.68 -1.07 7.99
N ASN A 66 4.01 0.21 8.12
CA ASN A 66 3.21 1.16 8.89
C ASN A 66 1.82 1.37 8.30
N MET A 67 1.72 1.54 6.98
CA MET A 67 0.44 1.66 6.30
C MET A 67 -0.46 0.44 6.55
N ALA A 68 0.12 -0.77 6.56
CA ALA A 68 -0.62 -2.00 6.83
C ALA A 68 -1.18 -2.03 8.26
N TYR A 69 -0.37 -1.75 9.29
CA TYR A 69 -0.84 -1.75 10.67
C TYR A 69 -1.85 -0.64 10.96
N ILE A 70 -1.65 0.57 10.43
CA ILE A 70 -2.59 1.69 10.62
C ILE A 70 -3.96 1.34 10.04
N ASN A 71 -4.01 0.81 8.82
CA ASN A 71 -5.29 0.44 8.20
C ASN A 71 -5.89 -0.83 8.82
N LEU A 72 -5.06 -1.74 9.33
CA LEU A 72 -5.56 -2.87 10.11
C LEU A 72 -6.23 -2.39 11.41
N SER A 73 -5.71 -1.36 12.08
CA SER A 73 -6.34 -0.75 13.26
C SER A 73 -7.73 -0.24 12.96
N ALA A 74 -7.88 0.52 11.88
CA ALA A 74 -9.19 1.01 11.47
C ALA A 74 -10.13 -0.14 11.04
N TYR A 75 -9.62 -1.15 10.34
CA TYR A 75 -10.40 -2.31 9.91
C TYR A 75 -10.96 -3.10 11.10
N GLU A 76 -10.10 -3.51 12.05
CA GLU A 76 -10.53 -4.27 13.24
C GLU A 76 -11.46 -3.44 14.14
N ALA A 77 -11.35 -2.11 14.13
CA ALA A 77 -12.24 -1.23 14.89
C ALA A 77 -13.67 -1.16 14.32
N VAL A 78 -13.88 -1.50 13.04
CA VAL A 78 -15.23 -1.46 12.40
C VAL A 78 -15.81 -2.82 12.07
N VAL A 79 -14.96 -3.86 12.06
CA VAL A 79 -15.38 -5.24 11.76
C VAL A 79 -16.55 -5.72 12.62
N PRO A 80 -16.60 -5.49 13.95
CA PRO A 80 -17.73 -5.99 14.75
C PRO A 80 -19.08 -5.45 14.26
N GLY A 81 -19.13 -4.16 13.88
CA GLY A 81 -20.31 -3.52 13.28
C GLY A 81 -20.70 -3.98 11.88
N SER A 82 -19.81 -4.75 11.24
CA SER A 82 -19.98 -5.21 9.87
C SER A 82 -19.75 -6.72 9.73
N ALA A 83 -19.85 -7.46 10.85
CA ALA A 83 -19.59 -8.89 10.95
C ALA A 83 -20.51 -9.76 10.07
N PHE A 84 -21.65 -9.21 9.63
CA PHE A 84 -22.52 -9.84 8.64
C PHE A 84 -21.89 -9.96 7.24
N LYS A 85 -20.81 -9.21 6.97
CA LYS A 85 -20.13 -9.15 5.67
C LYS A 85 -18.62 -9.36 5.76
N TYR A 86 -17.97 -8.80 6.78
CA TYR A 86 -16.53 -8.86 6.96
C TYR A 86 -16.14 -9.70 8.16
N LYS A 87 -14.91 -10.21 8.18
CA LYS A 87 -14.38 -11.05 9.26
C LYS A 87 -13.13 -10.42 9.84
N SER A 88 -12.96 -10.54 11.15
CA SER A 88 -11.70 -10.16 11.79
C SER A 88 -10.55 -10.96 11.20
N MET A 89 -9.41 -10.27 11.01
CA MET A 89 -8.16 -10.86 10.58
C MET A 89 -7.42 -11.57 11.71
N ALA A 90 -7.90 -11.51 12.96
CA ALA A 90 -7.27 -12.14 14.11
C ALA A 90 -6.99 -13.64 13.90
N SER A 91 -7.92 -14.36 13.26
CA SER A 91 -7.72 -15.79 12.93
C SER A 91 -6.56 -16.07 11.96
N LYS A 92 -6.04 -15.04 11.28
CA LYS A 92 -4.91 -15.09 10.34
C LYS A 92 -3.64 -14.48 10.91
N MET A 93 -3.71 -13.90 12.11
CA MET A 93 -2.64 -13.13 12.73
C MET A 93 -2.23 -13.81 14.01
N GLU A 94 -1.24 -14.70 13.91
CA GLU A 94 -0.76 -15.46 15.05
C GLU A 94 -0.36 -14.53 16.22
N GLY A 95 -0.88 -14.84 17.41
CA GLY A 95 -0.65 -14.08 18.64
C GLY A 95 -1.42 -12.77 18.75
N PHE A 96 -2.21 -12.36 17.75
CA PHE A 96 -3.10 -11.20 17.88
C PHE A 96 -4.39 -11.59 18.62
N VAL A 97 -4.74 -10.81 19.64
CA VAL A 97 -6.00 -10.96 20.39
C VAL A 97 -6.89 -9.75 20.08
N PRO A 98 -8.08 -9.95 19.48
CA PRO A 98 -8.97 -8.85 19.16
C PRO A 98 -9.57 -8.24 20.42
N VAL A 99 -9.88 -6.94 20.37
CA VAL A 99 -10.57 -6.25 21.46
C VAL A 99 -12.05 -6.59 21.41
N GLU A 100 -12.61 -7.07 22.51
CA GLU A 100 -14.03 -7.40 22.61
C GLU A 100 -14.90 -6.15 22.80
N ILE A 101 -16.09 -6.18 22.21
CA ILE A 101 -17.16 -5.20 22.42
C ILE A 101 -18.14 -5.74 23.47
N ASP A 102 -18.95 -4.86 24.05
CA ASP A 102 -20.14 -5.25 24.79
C ASP A 102 -21.34 -5.30 23.82
N ASP A 103 -21.81 -6.51 23.50
CA ASP A 103 -22.92 -6.75 22.57
C ASP A 103 -24.27 -6.18 23.09
N HIS A 104 -24.34 -5.74 24.35
CA HIS A 104 -25.52 -5.07 24.91
C HIS A 104 -25.51 -3.55 24.74
N LEU A 105 -24.43 -2.97 24.20
CA LEU A 105 -24.28 -1.54 24.00
C LEU A 105 -24.17 -1.19 22.51
N SER A 106 -24.69 -0.02 22.13
CA SER A 106 -24.52 0.51 20.77
C SER A 106 -23.14 1.14 20.60
N TYR A 107 -22.59 1.08 19.39
CA TYR A 107 -21.34 1.75 19.04
C TYR A 107 -21.53 2.48 17.70
N ASN A 108 -20.94 3.66 17.60
CA ASN A 108 -20.80 4.36 16.34
C ASN A 108 -19.47 3.94 15.67
N TRP A 109 -19.57 3.14 14.60
CA TRP A 109 -18.39 2.56 13.93
C TRP A 109 -17.54 3.59 13.20
N GLU A 110 -18.10 4.73 12.79
CA GLU A 110 -17.31 5.82 12.20
C GLU A 110 -16.45 6.51 13.27
N VAL A 111 -16.99 6.72 14.47
CA VAL A 111 -16.23 7.18 15.64
C VAL A 111 -15.14 6.17 16.02
N CYS A 112 -15.45 4.87 15.99
CA CYS A 112 -14.46 3.81 16.24
C CYS A 112 -13.30 3.86 15.23
N ALA A 113 -13.60 3.97 13.93
CA ALA A 113 -12.58 4.12 12.89
C ALA A 113 -11.74 5.39 13.07
N GLN A 114 -12.39 6.52 13.34
CA GLN A 114 -11.70 7.79 13.56
C GLN A 114 -10.72 7.70 14.72
N ALA A 115 -11.16 7.19 15.87
CA ALA A 115 -10.33 7.03 17.06
C ALA A 115 -9.17 6.04 16.84
N ALA A 116 -9.43 4.95 16.10
CA ALA A 116 -8.41 3.98 15.74
C ALA A 116 -7.35 4.58 14.82
N TYR A 117 -7.73 5.37 13.80
CA TYR A 117 -6.76 6.10 12.98
C TYR A 117 -5.97 7.10 13.81
N GLU A 118 -6.63 7.95 14.60
CA GLU A 118 -5.96 8.96 15.41
C GLU A 118 -4.90 8.36 16.33
N LYS A 119 -5.25 7.31 17.07
CA LYS A 119 -4.32 6.58 17.94
C LYS A 119 -3.24 5.83 17.16
N ALA A 120 -3.58 5.20 16.02
CA ALA A 120 -2.59 4.51 15.21
C ALA A 120 -1.55 5.47 14.62
N PHE A 121 -1.96 6.64 14.13
CA PHE A 121 -1.03 7.66 13.63
C PHE A 121 -0.10 8.18 14.73
N GLU A 122 -0.63 8.44 15.94
CA GLU A 122 0.17 8.78 17.12
C GLU A 122 1.27 7.73 17.39
N LEU A 123 0.90 6.44 17.37
CA LEU A 123 1.81 5.33 17.73
C LEU A 123 2.79 4.97 16.61
N PHE A 124 2.38 5.06 15.34
CA PHE A 124 3.20 4.63 14.20
C PHE A 124 3.98 5.78 13.54
N PHE A 125 3.81 7.02 13.97
CA PHE A 125 4.62 8.18 13.56
C PHE A 125 5.25 8.96 14.74
N PRO A 126 5.92 8.29 15.70
CA PRO A 126 6.45 8.96 16.89
C PRO A 126 7.57 9.97 16.57
N THR A 127 8.20 9.84 15.40
CA THR A 127 9.29 10.71 14.93
C THR A 127 8.86 11.68 13.83
N ALA A 128 7.55 11.82 13.57
CA ALA A 128 7.05 12.81 12.62
C ALA A 128 7.52 14.22 13.03
N PRO A 129 7.95 15.07 12.07
CA PRO A 129 8.27 16.46 12.38
C PRO A 129 7.04 17.23 12.88
N ALA A 130 7.28 18.34 13.59
CA ALA A 130 6.23 19.11 14.25
C ALA A 130 5.11 19.56 13.31
N GLU A 131 5.42 19.90 12.04
CA GLU A 131 4.42 20.27 11.04
C GLU A 131 3.45 19.10 10.75
N GLN A 132 3.97 17.89 10.55
CA GLN A 132 3.17 16.70 10.31
C GLN A 132 2.39 16.28 11.56
N GLN A 133 2.97 16.44 12.75
CA GLN A 133 2.26 16.24 14.02
C GLN A 133 1.07 17.19 14.16
N PHE A 134 1.24 18.46 13.80
CA PHE A 134 0.15 19.42 13.80
C PHE A 134 -0.96 19.03 12.81
N GLN A 135 -0.61 18.55 11.61
CA GLN A 135 -1.60 18.08 10.64
C GLN A 135 -2.40 16.87 11.15
N MET A 136 -1.77 15.94 11.90
CA MET A 136 -2.48 14.83 12.55
C MET A 136 -3.48 15.34 13.58
N LEU A 137 -3.07 16.28 14.43
CA LEU A 137 -3.93 16.89 15.46
C LEU A 137 -5.11 17.66 14.84
N GLU A 138 -4.87 18.39 13.75
CA GLU A 138 -5.90 19.16 13.05
C GLU A 138 -6.98 18.26 12.45
N ILE A 139 -6.58 17.23 11.67
CA ILE A 139 -7.54 16.26 11.11
C ILE A 139 -8.26 15.49 12.20
N GLY A 140 -7.54 15.10 13.27
CA GLY A 140 -8.10 14.42 14.44
C GLY A 140 -9.21 15.25 15.09
N HIS A 141 -8.90 16.50 15.41
CA HIS A 141 -9.84 17.43 16.05
C HIS A 141 -11.04 17.76 15.16
N GLN A 142 -10.82 18.00 13.86
CA GLN A 142 -11.88 18.29 12.90
C GLN A 142 -12.90 17.14 12.85
N LEU A 143 -12.43 15.92 12.61
CA LEU A 143 -13.31 14.76 12.46
C LEU A 143 -13.99 14.39 13.78
N ARG A 144 -13.28 14.49 14.91
CA ARG A 144 -13.86 14.27 16.22
C ARG A 144 -15.03 15.22 16.49
N THR A 145 -14.82 16.52 16.26
CA THR A 145 -15.84 17.56 16.48
C THR A 145 -17.06 17.34 15.57
N GLU A 146 -16.83 16.99 14.31
CA GLU A 146 -17.92 16.72 13.36
C GLU A 146 -18.76 15.51 13.76
N LEU A 147 -18.10 14.42 14.17
CA LEU A 147 -18.77 13.17 14.54
C LEU A 147 -19.52 13.28 15.88
N GLU A 148 -19.03 14.11 16.81
CA GLU A 148 -19.67 14.31 18.11
C GLU A 148 -21.08 14.94 17.98
N LEU A 149 -21.30 15.83 17.00
CA LEU A 149 -22.56 16.54 16.82
C LEU A 149 -23.77 15.64 16.48
N GLY A 150 -23.54 14.40 16.05
CA GLY A 150 -24.57 13.46 15.62
C GLY A 150 -24.76 12.24 16.52
N VAL A 151 -24.01 12.13 17.62
CA VAL A 151 -23.92 10.89 18.42
C VAL A 151 -24.25 11.18 19.88
N ASN A 152 -24.94 10.24 20.55
CA ASN A 152 -25.18 10.36 21.98
C ASN A 152 -23.83 10.41 22.74
N PRO A 153 -23.61 11.32 23.72
CA PRO A 153 -22.31 11.47 24.38
C PRO A 153 -21.74 10.16 24.96
N SER A 154 -22.58 9.31 25.55
CA SER A 154 -22.13 8.03 26.11
C SER A 154 -21.76 7.00 25.04
N GLU A 155 -22.43 7.05 23.88
CA GLU A 155 -22.09 6.21 22.72
C GLU A 155 -20.82 6.70 22.05
N PHE A 156 -20.67 8.02 21.92
CA PHE A 156 -19.47 8.64 21.37
C PHE A 156 -18.23 8.26 22.17
N GLU A 157 -18.24 8.50 23.49
CA GLU A 157 -17.09 8.22 24.35
C GLU A 157 -16.69 6.75 24.29
N ARG A 158 -17.67 5.84 24.46
CA ARG A 158 -17.43 4.39 24.38
C ARG A 158 -16.87 3.95 23.03
N SER A 159 -17.38 4.53 21.93
CA SER A 159 -16.91 4.23 20.57
C SER A 159 -15.48 4.73 20.36
N TYR A 160 -15.20 5.92 20.87
CA TYR A 160 -13.89 6.54 20.80
C TYR A 160 -12.85 5.73 21.60
N GLU A 161 -13.15 5.42 22.86
CA GLU A 161 -12.30 4.57 23.71
C GLU A 161 -12.07 3.18 23.08
N TYR A 162 -13.10 2.57 22.52
CA TYR A 162 -12.96 1.27 21.85
C TYR A 162 -12.01 1.34 20.65
N GLY A 163 -12.15 2.36 19.78
CA GLY A 163 -11.25 2.55 18.65
C GLY A 163 -9.79 2.76 19.07
N GLN A 164 -9.55 3.54 20.14
CA GLN A 164 -8.20 3.71 20.68
C GLN A 164 -7.61 2.39 21.19
N ARG A 165 -8.39 1.61 21.96
CA ARG A 165 -7.96 0.31 22.48
C ARG A 165 -7.62 -0.68 21.38
N VAL A 166 -8.36 -0.68 20.27
CA VAL A 166 -8.05 -1.52 19.10
C VAL A 166 -6.70 -1.14 18.48
N ALA A 167 -6.46 0.15 18.25
CA ALA A 167 -5.19 0.63 17.71
C ALA A 167 -4.01 0.31 18.63
N GLU A 168 -4.19 0.46 19.95
CA GLU A 168 -3.20 0.06 20.95
C GLU A 168 -2.93 -1.44 20.92
N ALA A 169 -3.96 -2.29 20.88
CA ALA A 169 -3.79 -3.74 20.81
C ALA A 169 -3.00 -4.17 19.55
N ILE A 170 -3.29 -3.55 18.40
CA ILE A 170 -2.57 -3.81 17.16
C ILE A 170 -1.14 -3.29 17.22
N TYR A 171 -0.91 -2.12 17.81
CA TYR A 171 0.45 -1.61 18.02
C TYR A 171 1.26 -2.55 18.92
N GLN A 172 0.69 -3.01 20.05
CA GLN A 172 1.34 -3.97 20.95
C GLN A 172 1.65 -5.29 20.23
N TRP A 173 0.71 -5.81 19.43
CA TRP A 173 0.98 -6.97 18.58
C TRP A 173 2.09 -6.67 17.56
N SER A 174 2.15 -5.47 16.98
CA SER A 174 3.22 -5.06 16.07
C SER A 174 4.61 -5.03 16.74
N MET A 175 4.69 -4.76 18.05
CA MET A 175 5.95 -4.75 18.80
C MET A 175 6.57 -6.15 18.92
N THR A 176 5.76 -7.21 18.85
CA THR A 176 6.24 -8.59 18.90
C THR A 176 7.01 -9.01 17.64
N ASP A 177 6.84 -8.28 16.54
CA ASP A 177 7.64 -8.42 15.32
C ASP A 177 8.96 -7.64 15.48
N THR A 178 9.92 -8.25 16.18
CA THR A 178 11.19 -7.61 16.58
C THR A 178 12.09 -7.19 15.41
N TRP A 179 11.91 -7.80 14.24
CA TRP A 179 12.61 -7.42 13.01
C TRP A 179 12.04 -6.14 12.39
N GLY A 180 10.71 -5.96 12.42
CA GLY A 180 10.05 -4.82 11.80
C GLY A 180 9.75 -3.65 12.73
N HIS A 181 9.56 -3.91 14.03
CA HIS A 181 9.27 -2.88 15.02
C HIS A 181 10.41 -1.86 15.09
N GLU A 182 10.06 -0.57 15.06
CA GLU A 182 11.00 0.55 14.96
C GLU A 182 11.99 0.46 13.80
N GLY A 183 11.63 -0.21 12.69
CA GLY A 183 12.46 -0.28 11.49
C GLY A 183 12.86 1.11 10.96
N TYR A 184 12.07 2.15 11.27
CA TYR A 184 12.37 3.55 10.96
C TYR A 184 13.63 4.09 11.66
N LEU A 185 14.02 3.55 12.82
CA LEU A 185 15.26 3.91 13.52
C LEU A 185 16.47 3.10 13.04
N ARG A 186 16.23 1.97 12.37
CA ARG A 186 17.24 0.94 12.07
C ARG A 186 17.27 0.61 10.59
N ASN A 187 17.23 1.63 9.74
CA ASN A 187 17.26 1.47 8.28
C ASN A 187 18.56 0.84 7.75
N ILE A 188 19.67 1.03 8.46
CA ILE A 188 21.00 0.58 8.06
C ILE A 188 21.58 -0.26 9.20
N ASP A 189 22.19 -1.38 8.84
CA ASP A 189 22.99 -2.19 9.75
C ASP A 189 24.48 -1.94 9.46
N GLY A 190 25.18 -1.27 10.38
CA GLY A 190 26.60 -0.97 10.23
C GLY A 190 27.53 -2.19 10.30
N TYR A 191 26.99 -3.36 10.66
CA TYR A 191 27.72 -4.63 10.70
C TYR A 191 27.35 -5.57 9.54
N TYR A 192 26.44 -5.14 8.67
CA TYR A 192 26.12 -5.88 7.45
C TYR A 192 27.08 -5.48 6.32
N PHE A 193 27.82 -6.47 5.82
CA PHE A 193 28.68 -6.33 4.66
C PHE A 193 28.10 -7.16 3.52
N PRO A 194 27.64 -6.52 2.42
CA PRO A 194 27.18 -7.25 1.24
C PRO A 194 28.27 -8.18 0.70
N PRO A 195 27.91 -9.35 0.14
CA PRO A 195 28.89 -10.25 -0.46
C PRO A 195 29.74 -9.55 -1.53
N GLU A 196 31.05 -9.73 -1.45
CA GLU A 196 31.97 -9.21 -2.47
C GLU A 196 32.02 -10.12 -3.70
N GLY A 197 32.43 -9.57 -4.84
CA GLY A 197 32.63 -10.33 -6.07
C GLY A 197 31.93 -9.74 -7.29
N THR A 198 32.20 -10.35 -8.44
CA THR A 198 31.54 -10.01 -9.70
C THR A 198 30.11 -10.55 -9.69
N GLY A 199 29.14 -9.73 -10.09
CA GLY A 199 27.72 -10.08 -10.09
C GLY A 199 26.97 -9.83 -8.78
N ASN A 200 27.69 -9.60 -7.69
CA ASN A 200 27.07 -9.22 -6.42
C ASN A 200 26.71 -7.73 -6.39
N TRP A 201 25.69 -7.41 -5.60
CA TRP A 201 25.24 -6.03 -5.39
C TRP A 201 26.38 -5.15 -4.85
N LYS A 202 26.43 -3.90 -5.30
CA LYS A 202 27.37 -2.89 -4.81
C LYS A 202 26.64 -1.56 -4.65
N PRO A 203 27.05 -0.71 -3.68
CA PRO A 203 26.60 0.67 -3.62
C PRO A 203 26.87 1.41 -4.94
N THR A 204 25.92 2.22 -5.37
CA THR A 204 25.98 2.94 -6.65
C THR A 204 26.12 4.45 -6.44
N TYR A 205 26.69 5.15 -7.43
CA TYR A 205 26.73 6.61 -7.50
C TYR A 205 25.29 7.19 -7.42
N PRO A 206 25.06 8.36 -6.78
CA PRO A 206 26.05 9.32 -6.28
C PRO A 206 26.53 9.12 -4.84
N ASP A 207 25.71 8.54 -3.98
CA ASP A 207 25.92 8.55 -2.53
C ASP A 207 26.62 7.30 -2.00
N PHE A 208 26.69 6.23 -2.80
CA PHE A 208 27.24 4.94 -2.41
C PHE A 208 26.67 4.46 -1.07
N ALA A 209 25.36 4.67 -0.88
CA ALA A 209 24.68 4.34 0.36
C ALA A 209 24.79 2.84 0.71
N PRO A 210 24.87 2.49 2.02
CA PRO A 210 24.82 1.11 2.47
C PRO A 210 23.53 0.40 2.06
N ALA A 211 23.55 -0.94 2.11
CA ALA A 211 22.36 -1.74 1.89
C ALA A 211 21.25 -1.36 2.88
N LEU A 212 20.08 -1.02 2.34
CA LEU A 212 18.91 -0.65 3.12
C LEU A 212 18.24 -1.92 3.66
N LEU A 213 17.99 -1.95 4.97
CA LEU A 213 17.20 -2.98 5.67
C LEU A 213 17.59 -4.42 5.24
N PRO A 214 18.86 -4.83 5.36
CA PRO A 214 19.34 -6.09 4.79
C PRO A 214 18.68 -7.34 5.40
N HIS A 215 18.03 -7.21 6.56
CA HIS A 215 17.31 -8.29 7.25
C HIS A 215 15.79 -8.22 7.08
N TRP A 216 15.25 -7.35 6.21
CA TRP A 216 13.80 -7.12 6.12
C TRP A 216 13.00 -8.38 5.75
N GLY A 217 13.64 -9.35 5.08
CA GLY A 217 13.03 -10.66 4.82
C GLY A 217 12.66 -11.47 6.07
N LYS A 218 13.07 -11.05 7.26
CA LYS A 218 12.71 -11.67 8.55
C LYS A 218 11.52 -11.00 9.25
N VAL A 219 11.03 -9.89 8.71
CA VAL A 219 9.85 -9.19 9.23
C VAL A 219 8.62 -10.08 9.08
N ARG A 220 7.76 -10.11 10.10
CA ARG A 220 6.51 -10.87 10.05
C ARG A 220 5.70 -10.49 8.81
N THR A 221 5.30 -11.51 8.06
CA THR A 221 4.40 -11.38 6.91
C THR A 221 2.94 -11.33 7.37
N PHE A 222 2.09 -10.63 6.61
CA PHE A 222 0.65 -10.60 6.87
C PHE A 222 -0.10 -11.76 6.19
N SER A 223 0.23 -12.02 4.92
CA SER A 223 -0.41 -13.07 4.13
C SER A 223 0.60 -14.03 3.50
N ALA A 224 1.82 -13.55 3.21
CA ALA A 224 2.81 -14.37 2.54
C ALA A 224 3.32 -15.47 3.48
N SER A 225 3.45 -16.70 3.00
CA SER A 225 4.09 -17.80 3.73
C SER A 225 5.56 -17.95 3.33
N ASN A 226 6.37 -18.59 4.17
CA ASN A 226 7.76 -18.92 3.83
C ASN A 226 7.87 -19.92 2.66
N GLU A 227 6.76 -20.55 2.26
CA GLU A 227 6.69 -21.48 1.13
C GLU A 227 6.44 -20.76 -0.20
N GLU A 228 6.00 -19.49 -0.16
CA GLU A 228 5.77 -18.67 -1.35
C GLU A 228 7.09 -18.06 -1.85
N THR A 229 7.89 -18.88 -2.51
CA THR A 229 9.18 -18.49 -3.10
C THR A 229 9.06 -18.18 -4.58
N VAL A 230 9.89 -17.26 -5.08
CA VAL A 230 10.06 -17.00 -6.52
C VAL A 230 11.26 -17.79 -7.06
N ALA A 231 11.28 -18.02 -8.38
CA ALA A 231 12.45 -18.62 -9.03
C ALA A 231 13.69 -17.74 -8.85
N ASP A 232 14.86 -18.38 -8.78
CA ASP A 232 16.14 -17.69 -8.72
C ASP A 232 16.32 -16.76 -9.93
N PRO A 233 17.00 -15.62 -9.75
CA PRO A 233 17.32 -14.74 -10.87
C PRO A 233 18.26 -15.45 -11.87
N PRO A 234 18.34 -14.95 -13.12
CA PRO A 234 19.30 -15.46 -14.09
C PRO A 234 20.72 -15.48 -13.52
N ALA A 235 21.46 -16.56 -13.79
CA ALA A 235 22.85 -16.66 -13.38
C ALA A 235 23.66 -15.49 -13.96
N PHE A 236 24.66 -15.04 -13.19
CA PHE A 236 25.54 -13.97 -13.65
C PHE A 236 26.34 -14.40 -14.87
N ASP A 237 26.04 -13.83 -16.03
CA ASP A 237 26.75 -14.06 -17.28
C ASP A 237 26.69 -12.80 -18.15
N THR A 238 27.84 -12.18 -18.43
CA THR A 238 27.93 -10.97 -19.26
C THR A 238 28.13 -11.25 -20.74
N ASN A 239 28.28 -12.51 -21.16
CA ASN A 239 28.47 -12.87 -22.56
C ASN A 239 27.28 -12.38 -23.41
N GLU A 240 27.57 -11.93 -24.63
CA GLU A 240 26.53 -11.56 -25.57
C GLU A 240 25.60 -12.75 -25.83
N GLY A 241 24.29 -12.50 -25.73
CA GLY A 241 23.29 -13.54 -25.87
C GLY A 241 23.05 -14.40 -24.63
N SER A 242 23.68 -14.11 -23.47
CA SER A 242 23.20 -14.66 -22.20
C SER A 242 21.82 -14.08 -21.83
N GLN A 243 21.10 -14.72 -20.91
CA GLN A 243 19.83 -14.17 -20.43
C GLN A 243 20.04 -12.83 -19.72
N LEU A 244 21.01 -12.75 -18.80
CA LEU A 244 21.31 -11.52 -18.08
C LEU A 244 21.73 -10.39 -19.01
N ASN A 245 22.57 -10.67 -20.02
CA ASN A 245 23.00 -9.68 -21.00
C ASN A 245 21.80 -9.11 -21.78
N ARG A 246 20.89 -9.98 -22.25
CA ARG A 246 19.68 -9.53 -22.96
C ARG A 246 18.79 -8.65 -22.08
N GLU A 247 18.55 -9.04 -20.83
CA GLU A 247 17.72 -8.26 -19.91
C GLU A 247 18.38 -6.90 -19.57
N ALA A 248 19.69 -6.88 -19.34
CA ALA A 248 20.42 -5.63 -19.11
C ALA A 248 20.40 -4.69 -20.34
N ARG A 249 20.43 -5.24 -21.55
CA ARG A 249 20.33 -4.47 -22.81
C ARG A 249 18.99 -3.76 -22.95
N ILE A 250 17.89 -4.32 -22.47
CA ILE A 250 16.55 -3.68 -22.52
C ILE A 250 16.61 -2.32 -21.83
N THR A 251 17.10 -2.28 -20.58
CA THR A 251 17.22 -1.04 -19.80
C THR A 251 18.18 -0.05 -20.47
N TYR A 252 19.33 -0.53 -20.95
CA TYR A 252 20.32 0.31 -21.63
C TYR A 252 19.74 0.98 -22.89
N ASP A 253 19.10 0.21 -23.76
CA ASP A 253 18.54 0.69 -25.02
C ASP A 253 17.35 1.63 -24.77
N TRP A 254 16.51 1.33 -23.78
CA TRP A 254 15.40 2.20 -23.37
C TRP A 254 15.87 3.58 -22.92
N VAL A 255 16.84 3.63 -22.00
CA VAL A 255 17.40 4.91 -21.50
C VAL A 255 18.02 5.72 -22.64
N ASN A 256 18.66 5.07 -23.62
CA ASN A 256 19.23 5.77 -24.77
C ASN A 256 18.17 6.32 -25.73
N LYS A 257 17.04 5.63 -25.91
CA LYS A 257 15.89 6.15 -26.67
C LYS A 257 15.29 7.41 -26.04
N ILE A 258 15.06 7.38 -24.72
CA ILE A 258 14.59 8.56 -23.97
C ILE A 258 15.55 9.73 -24.16
N LYS A 259 16.86 9.51 -23.98
CA LYS A 259 17.88 10.55 -24.18
C LYS A 259 17.92 11.09 -25.61
N ALA A 260 17.57 10.27 -26.60
CA ALA A 260 17.48 10.68 -28.00
C ALA A 260 16.16 11.39 -28.34
N GLY A 261 15.24 11.57 -27.37
CA GLY A 261 13.92 12.18 -27.58
C GLY A 261 12.98 11.30 -28.41
N GLN A 262 13.19 9.98 -28.40
CA GLN A 262 12.44 9.02 -29.23
C GLN A 262 11.28 8.34 -28.51
N ASP A 263 11.10 8.62 -27.21
CA ASP A 263 9.94 8.22 -26.42
C ASP A 263 9.54 9.38 -25.51
N GLU A 264 8.34 9.91 -25.71
CA GLU A 264 7.59 10.66 -24.69
C GLU A 264 6.84 9.62 -23.87
N GLU A 265 7.23 9.42 -22.61
CA GLU A 265 6.41 8.59 -21.72
C GLU A 265 5.07 9.31 -21.48
N SER A 266 4.03 8.83 -22.16
CA SER A 266 2.66 8.96 -21.69
C SER A 266 2.54 8.20 -20.37
N TYR A 267 2.75 8.90 -19.26
CA TYR A 267 2.28 8.50 -17.94
C TYR A 267 0.85 8.98 -17.73
#